data_AF-J3HQ65-F1
#
_entry.id   AF-J3HQ65-F1
#
_cell.length_a   1.000
_cell.length_b   1.000
_cell.length_c   1.000
_cell.angle_alpha   90.00
_cell.angle_beta   90.00
_cell.angle_gamma   90.00
#
_symmetry.space_group_name_H-M   'P 1'
#
loop_
_entity.id
_entity.type
_entity.pdbx_description
1 polymer ?
#
loop_
_entity_poly.entity_id
_entity_poly.type
_entity_poly.pdbx_seq_one_letter_code
_entity_poly.pdbx_strand_id
1 'polypeptide(L)'
;MTLGTSKTDNEAYELATRTANAQRAKLHDWQRAQISDRDMQTGETWFLWGFYSAMTSDIEGRKNLLLAHLNNQYGASENNEHQVAEIAKLADQENRLFDVIAAAGRQAYHEGGDSHLANIASIFLNVIRNH
;
A
#
# COMPACT_ATOMS: atom_id res chain seq x y z
N MET A 1 3.00 -14.88 -27.97
CA MET A 1 2.46 -14.85 -26.59
C MET A 1 3.63 -14.58 -25.67
N THR A 2 3.82 -13.34 -25.25
CA THR A 2 4.88 -12.97 -24.30
C THR A 2 4.41 -13.33 -22.90
N LEU A 3 5.01 -14.37 -22.33
CA LEU A 3 4.93 -14.70 -20.92
C LEU A 3 5.50 -13.51 -20.14
N GLY A 4 4.62 -12.63 -19.68
CA GLY A 4 4.97 -11.62 -18.70
C GLY A 4 5.51 -12.34 -17.47
N THR A 5 6.78 -12.12 -17.15
CA THR A 5 7.46 -12.67 -15.99
C THR A 5 6.67 -12.32 -14.73
N SER A 6 5.92 -13.30 -14.19
CA SER A 6 5.36 -13.16 -12.85
C SER A 6 6.55 -13.11 -11.90
N LYS A 7 6.84 -11.93 -11.34
CA LYS A 7 7.73 -11.82 -10.19
C LYS A 7 7.20 -12.81 -9.14
N THR A 8 8.10 -13.59 -8.56
CA THR A 8 7.73 -14.48 -7.45
C THR A 8 7.15 -13.66 -6.31
N ASP A 9 6.24 -14.22 -5.51
CA ASP A 9 5.59 -13.50 -4.39
C ASP A 9 6.60 -12.83 -3.44
N ASN A 10 7.82 -13.37 -3.35
CA ASN A 10 8.91 -12.78 -2.58
C ASN A 10 9.53 -11.53 -3.25
N GLU A 11 9.72 -11.53 -4.57
CA GLU A 11 10.16 -10.35 -5.33
C GLU A 11 9.09 -9.25 -5.35
N ALA A 12 7.82 -9.66 -5.40
CA ALA A 12 6.67 -8.79 -5.24
C ALA A 12 6.68 -8.09 -3.90
N TYR A 13 6.84 -8.88 -2.83
CA TYR A 13 6.95 -8.42 -1.46
C TYR A 13 8.12 -7.46 -1.26
N GLU A 14 9.33 -7.82 -1.71
CA GLU A 14 10.51 -6.98 -1.56
C GLU A 14 10.40 -5.66 -2.33
N LEU A 15 9.83 -5.70 -3.53
CA LEU A 15 9.63 -4.50 -4.34
C LEU A 15 8.61 -3.56 -3.69
N ALA A 16 7.48 -4.11 -3.22
CA ALA A 16 6.44 -3.34 -2.55
C ALA A 16 6.97 -2.72 -1.24
N THR A 17 7.72 -3.49 -0.45
CA THR A 17 8.37 -3.04 0.79
C THR A 17 9.40 -1.94 0.52
N ARG A 18 10.30 -2.14 -0.46
CA ARG A 18 11.29 -1.12 -0.87
C ARG A 18 10.61 0.15 -1.34
N THR A 19 9.54 0.02 -2.11
CA THR A 19 8.74 1.15 -2.60
C THR A 19 8.12 1.89 -1.43
N ALA A 20 7.39 1.21 -0.53
CA ALA A 20 6.77 1.82 0.64
C ALA A 20 7.79 2.54 1.54
N ASN A 21 8.94 1.91 1.82
CA ASN A 21 10.01 2.52 2.61
C ASN A 21 10.62 3.75 1.94
N ALA A 22 10.86 3.71 0.62
CA ALA A 22 11.33 4.86 -0.13
C ALA A 22 10.30 6.01 -0.10
N GLN A 23 9.01 5.69 -0.04
CA GLN A 23 7.93 6.67 0.06
C GLN A 23 7.88 7.33 1.43
N ARG A 24 8.01 6.53 2.48
CA ARG A 24 8.11 7.02 3.86
C ARG A 24 9.32 7.92 4.06
N ALA A 25 10.47 7.58 3.45
CA ALA A 25 11.70 8.37 3.55
C ALA A 25 11.63 9.73 2.82
N LYS A 26 10.81 9.82 1.76
CA LYS A 26 10.61 11.06 0.98
C LYS A 26 9.65 12.05 1.67
N LEU A 27 9.03 11.69 2.79
CA LEU A 27 8.21 12.61 3.60
C LEU A 27 9.09 13.60 4.36
N HIS A 28 8.73 14.90 4.28
CA HIS A 28 9.38 15.92 5.10
C HIS A 28 9.12 15.67 6.59
N ASP A 29 10.08 16.03 7.45
CA ASP A 29 9.98 15.81 8.89
C ASP A 29 8.73 16.45 9.52
N TRP A 30 8.33 17.63 9.03
CA TRP A 30 7.11 18.30 9.48
C TRP A 30 5.82 17.55 9.11
N GLN A 31 5.83 16.78 8.01
CA GLN A 31 4.70 15.94 7.58
C GLN A 31 4.65 14.67 8.43
N ARG A 32 5.81 14.04 8.66
CA ARG A 32 5.93 12.87 9.56
C ARG A 32 5.49 13.19 10.98
N ALA A 33 5.77 14.40 11.47
CA ALA A 33 5.37 14.83 12.81
C ALA A 33 3.85 15.05 12.98
N GLN A 34 3.08 15.15 11.90
CA GLN A 34 1.64 15.43 11.94
C GLN A 34 0.76 14.20 11.66
N ILE A 35 1.36 13.10 11.21
CA ILE A 35 0.64 11.87 10.88
C ILE A 35 0.90 10.87 12.02
N SER A 36 -0.16 10.35 12.64
CA SER A 36 0.01 9.31 13.66
C SER A 36 0.61 8.05 13.04
N ASP A 37 1.35 7.26 13.83
CA ASP A 37 1.90 5.98 13.35
C ASP A 37 0.80 5.05 12.80
N ARG A 38 -0.40 5.12 13.38
CA ARG A 38 -1.58 4.36 12.95
C ARG A 38 -2.09 4.81 11.59
N ASP A 39 -2.17 6.10 11.34
CA ASP A 39 -2.61 6.64 10.04
C ASP A 39 -1.58 6.36 8.95
N MET A 40 -0.30 6.43 9.31
CA MET A 40 0.81 6.05 8.43
C MET A 40 0.71 4.58 8.00
N GLN A 41 0.51 3.68 8.97
CA GLN A 41 0.32 2.25 8.70
C GLN A 41 -0.94 1.98 7.87
N THR A 42 -2.04 2.69 8.15
CA THR A 42 -3.29 2.55 7.39
C THR A 42 -3.10 2.92 5.92
N GLY A 43 -2.46 4.07 5.68
CA GLY A 43 -2.18 4.48 4.32
C GLY A 43 -1.17 3.59 3.58
N GLU A 44 -0.14 3.10 4.29
CA GLU A 44 0.82 2.13 3.74
C GLU A 44 0.12 0.84 3.29
N THR A 45 -0.78 0.30 4.11
CA THR A 45 -1.51 -0.93 3.77
C THR A 45 -2.47 -0.76 2.60
N TRP A 46 -3.14 0.39 2.48
CA TRP A 46 -3.98 0.69 1.31
C TRP A 46 -3.15 0.87 0.03
N PHE A 47 -1.97 1.51 0.14
CA PHE A 47 -1.04 1.65 -0.96
C PHE A 47 -0.56 0.28 -1.46
N LEU A 48 -0.15 -0.60 -0.53
CA LEU A 48 0.30 -1.96 -0.84
C LEU A 48 -0.82 -2.82 -1.43
N TRP A 49 -2.05 -2.67 -0.95
CA TRP A 49 -3.21 -3.33 -1.56
C TRP A 49 -3.35 -2.98 -3.04
N GLY A 50 -3.24 -1.68 -3.35
CA GLY A 50 -3.17 -1.17 -4.72
C GLY A 50 -2.02 -1.80 -5.51
N PHE A 51 -0.82 -1.78 -4.95
CA PHE A 51 0.37 -2.34 -5.58
C PHE A 51 0.20 -3.82 -5.95
N TYR A 52 -0.24 -4.64 -4.99
CA TYR A 52 -0.51 -6.06 -5.21
C TYR A 52 -1.65 -6.30 -6.20
N SER A 53 -2.63 -5.39 -6.29
CA SER A 53 -3.69 -5.49 -7.28
C SER A 53 -3.23 -5.36 -8.73
N ALA A 54 -2.10 -4.68 -8.96
CA ALA A 54 -1.47 -4.64 -10.28
C ALA A 54 -0.62 -5.89 -10.59
N MET A 55 -0.29 -6.67 -9.56
CA MET A 55 0.48 -7.91 -9.68
C MET A 55 -0.39 -9.14 -9.86
N THR A 56 -1.51 -9.19 -9.14
CA THR A 56 -2.45 -10.31 -9.17
C THR A 56 -3.90 -9.84 -9.14
N SER A 57 -4.71 -10.46 -9.99
CA SER A 57 -6.16 -10.34 -9.96
C SER A 57 -6.81 -11.26 -8.91
N ASP A 58 -6.06 -12.19 -8.33
CA ASP A 58 -6.56 -13.07 -7.27
C ASP A 58 -6.62 -12.33 -5.91
N ILE A 59 -7.81 -12.29 -5.34
CA ILE A 59 -8.08 -11.62 -4.07
C ILE A 59 -7.42 -12.35 -2.91
N GLU A 60 -7.36 -13.68 -2.92
CA GLU A 60 -6.75 -14.46 -1.84
C GLU A 60 -5.23 -14.34 -1.86
N GLY A 61 -4.61 -14.42 -3.06
CA GLY A 61 -3.20 -14.08 -3.25
C GLY A 61 -2.86 -12.67 -2.74
N ARG A 62 -3.72 -11.67 -3.00
CA ARG A 62 -3.52 -10.31 -2.51
C ARG A 62 -3.59 -10.21 -0.98
N LYS A 63 -4.55 -10.88 -0.34
CA LYS A 63 -4.65 -10.95 1.12
C LYS A 63 -3.41 -11.59 1.74
N ASN A 64 -2.92 -12.68 1.17
CA ASN A 64 -1.72 -13.37 1.66
C ASN A 64 -0.47 -12.49 1.58
N LEU A 65 -0.29 -11.75 0.48
CA LEU A 65 0.82 -10.79 0.34
C LEU A 65 0.75 -9.68 1.39
N LEU A 66 -0.43 -9.12 1.62
CA LEU A 66 -0.62 -8.07 2.62
C LEU A 66 -0.45 -8.58 4.05
N LEU A 67 -0.94 -9.79 4.35
CA LEU A 67 -0.75 -10.43 5.65
C LEU A 67 0.74 -10.72 5.92
N ALA A 68 1.47 -11.21 4.91
CA ALA A 68 2.91 -11.42 5.01
C ALA A 68 3.65 -10.10 5.32
N HIS A 69 3.26 -9.00 4.69
CA HIS A 69 3.81 -7.67 4.99
C HIS A 69 3.57 -7.25 6.43
N LEU A 70 2.33 -7.33 6.90
CA LEU A 70 1.98 -6.94 8.26
C LEU A 70 2.72 -7.77 9.30
N ASN A 71 2.79 -9.09 9.11
CA ASN A 71 3.46 -9.99 10.02
C ASN A 71 4.99 -9.75 10.07
N ASN A 72 5.60 -9.44 8.93
CA ASN A 72 7.03 -9.17 8.85
C ASN A 72 7.42 -7.81 9.43
N GLN A 73 6.60 -6.77 9.25
CA GLN A 73 6.93 -5.42 9.72
C GLN A 73 6.47 -5.10 11.14
N TYR A 74 5.31 -5.61 11.55
CA TYR A 74 4.70 -5.26 12.83
C TYR A 74 4.57 -6.45 13.79
N GLY A 75 5.07 -7.63 13.38
CA GLY A 75 4.94 -8.87 14.13
C GLY A 75 3.62 -9.59 13.83
N ALA A 76 3.64 -10.93 13.96
CA ALA A 76 2.47 -11.75 13.73
C ALA A 76 1.39 -11.52 14.80
N SER A 77 0.16 -11.24 14.37
CA SER A 77 -0.99 -11.01 15.25
C SER A 77 -2.28 -11.41 14.55
N GLU A 78 -3.24 -11.97 15.30
CA GLU A 78 -4.61 -12.21 14.84
C GLU A 78 -5.30 -10.92 14.34
N ASN A 79 -4.90 -9.76 14.90
CA ASN A 79 -5.36 -8.46 14.42
C ASN A 79 -4.95 -8.17 12.98
N ASN A 80 -3.84 -8.72 12.48
CA ASN A 80 -3.40 -8.49 11.10
C ASN A 80 -4.33 -9.20 10.11
N GLU A 81 -4.82 -10.40 10.44
CA GLU A 81 -5.79 -11.11 9.62
C GLU A 81 -7.12 -10.36 9.54
N HIS A 82 -7.59 -9.84 10.68
CA HIS A 82 -8.76 -8.96 10.72
C HIS A 82 -8.56 -7.69 9.90
N GLN A 83 -7.40 -7.04 10.01
CA GLN A 83 -7.10 -5.83 9.25
C GLN A 83 -7.10 -6.10 7.73
N VAL A 84 -6.52 -7.22 7.28
CA VAL A 84 -6.54 -7.62 5.86
C VAL A 84 -7.97 -7.87 5.37
N ALA A 85 -8.79 -8.54 6.18
CA ALA A 85 -10.18 -8.79 5.83
C ALA A 85 -10.99 -7.48 5.70
N GLU A 86 -10.78 -6.52 6.61
CA GLU A 86 -11.43 -5.21 6.54
C GLU A 86 -10.96 -4.39 5.33
N ILE A 87 -9.68 -4.45 4.96
CA ILE A 87 -9.16 -3.80 3.74
C ILE A 87 -9.79 -4.41 2.48
N ALA A 88 -9.96 -5.73 2.45
CA ALA A 88 -10.63 -6.39 1.32
C ALA A 88 -12.10 -5.94 1.20
N LYS A 89 -12.83 -5.83 2.32
CA LYS A 89 -14.20 -5.28 2.32
C LYS A 89 -14.23 -3.82 1.90
N LEU A 90 -13.27 -3.02 2.36
CA LEU A 90 -13.16 -1.60 2.02
C LEU A 90 -12.95 -1.39 0.52
N ALA A 91 -12.25 -2.33 -0.15
CA ALA A 91 -12.07 -2.31 -1.59
C ALA A 91 -13.36 -2.55 -2.39
N ASP A 92 -14.35 -3.21 -1.77
CA ASP A 92 -15.68 -3.41 -2.35
C ASP A 92 -16.65 -2.28 -1.97
N GLN A 93 -16.25 -1.40 -1.05
CA GLN A 93 -17.00 -0.20 -0.68
C GLN A 93 -16.50 0.97 -1.53
N GLU A 94 -17.40 1.88 -1.94
CA GLU A 94 -17.05 3.09 -2.70
C GLU A 94 -16.31 4.14 -1.84
N ASN A 95 -15.21 3.73 -1.19
CA ASN A 95 -14.38 4.59 -0.39
C ASN A 95 -13.38 5.33 -1.28
N ARG A 96 -13.73 6.57 -1.62
CA ARG A 96 -12.93 7.43 -2.51
C ARG A 96 -11.48 7.62 -2.05
N LEU A 97 -11.24 7.68 -0.74
CA LEU A 97 -9.89 7.87 -0.22
C LEU A 97 -9.04 6.62 -0.43
N PHE A 98 -9.61 5.47 -0.08
CA PHE A 98 -9.02 4.17 -0.35
C PHE A 98 -8.70 4.00 -1.84
N ASP A 99 -9.65 4.33 -2.71
CA ASP A 99 -9.49 4.19 -4.17
C ASP A 99 -8.33 5.03 -4.71
N VAL A 100 -8.19 6.27 -4.23
CA VAL A 100 -7.09 7.16 -4.64
C VAL A 100 -5.74 6.59 -4.19
N ILE A 101 -5.64 6.11 -2.95
CA ILE A 101 -4.39 5.55 -2.41
C ILE A 101 -4.04 4.22 -3.09
N ALA A 102 -5.03 3.34 -3.30
CA ALA A 102 -4.84 2.09 -4.00
C ALA A 102 -4.50 2.30 -5.48
N ALA A 103 -5.08 3.29 -6.15
CA ALA A 103 -4.70 3.66 -7.51
C ALA A 103 -3.25 4.11 -7.61
N ALA A 104 -2.78 4.91 -6.64
CA ALA A 104 -1.37 5.30 -6.55
C ALA A 104 -0.44 4.10 -6.37
N GLY A 105 -0.82 3.12 -5.55
CA GLY A 105 -0.11 1.85 -5.42
C GLY A 105 -0.01 1.08 -6.72
N ARG A 106 -1.13 0.95 -7.46
CA ARG A 106 -1.16 0.31 -8.78
C ARG A 106 -0.22 0.99 -9.78
N GLN A 107 -0.25 2.33 -9.84
CA GLN A 107 0.62 3.10 -10.73
C GLN A 107 2.10 2.92 -10.39
N ALA A 108 2.44 2.93 -9.10
CA ALA A 108 3.82 2.72 -8.64
C ALA A 108 4.41 1.38 -9.12
N TYR A 109 3.59 0.31 -9.19
CA TYR A 109 4.02 -0.97 -9.76
C TYR A 109 4.32 -0.88 -11.27
N HIS A 110 3.46 -0.22 -12.03
CA HIS A 110 3.61 -0.11 -13.49
C HIS A 110 4.75 0.82 -13.92
N GLU A 111 5.06 1.85 -13.13
CA GLU A 111 5.97 2.94 -13.52
C GLU A 111 7.36 2.84 -12.88
N GLY A 112 7.63 1.79 -12.10
CA GLY A 112 8.95 1.58 -11.48
C GLY A 112 9.27 2.51 -10.31
N GLY A 113 8.28 3.27 -9.80
CA GLY A 113 8.30 3.84 -8.46
C GLY A 113 8.95 5.21 -8.24
N ASP A 114 9.50 5.89 -9.26
CA ASP A 114 10.30 7.11 -9.02
C ASP A 114 9.57 8.47 -9.22
N SER A 115 8.53 8.54 -10.06
CA SER A 115 8.02 9.84 -10.56
C SER A 115 6.80 10.43 -9.84
N HIS A 116 6.05 9.67 -9.03
CA HIS A 116 4.72 10.08 -8.54
C HIS A 116 4.61 10.35 -7.03
N LEU A 117 5.74 10.34 -6.35
CA LEU A 117 5.86 10.40 -4.89
C LEU A 117 5.45 11.71 -4.22
N ALA A 118 5.83 12.85 -4.78
CA ALA A 118 5.49 14.14 -4.20
C ALA A 118 3.97 14.41 -4.22
N ASN A 119 3.27 13.87 -5.24
CA ASN A 119 1.82 13.98 -5.34
C ASN A 119 1.09 13.10 -4.31
N ILE A 120 1.61 11.92 -4.00
CA ILE A 120 0.98 10.99 -3.04
C ILE A 120 1.09 11.53 -1.61
N ALA A 121 2.26 12.03 -1.21
CA ALA A 121 2.43 12.71 0.08
C ALA A 121 1.51 13.95 0.21
N SER A 122 1.29 14.68 -0.89
CA SER A 122 0.35 15.81 -0.92
C SER A 122 -1.11 15.37 -0.80
N ILE A 123 -1.49 14.22 -1.38
CA ILE A 123 -2.82 13.61 -1.20
C ILE A 123 -3.03 13.18 0.26
N PHE A 124 -2.06 12.50 0.87
CA PHE A 124 -2.09 12.17 2.30
C PHE A 124 -2.33 13.41 3.18
N LEU A 125 -1.66 14.52 2.91
CA LEU A 125 -1.76 15.75 3.70
C LEU A 125 -3.06 16.53 3.48
N ASN A 126 -3.59 16.53 2.26
CA ASN A 126 -4.84 17.23 1.96
C ASN A 126 -6.07 16.49 2.48
N VAL A 127 -6.00 15.16 2.60
CA VAL A 127 -7.10 14.36 3.12
C VAL A 127 -7.12 14.40 4.65
N ILE A 128 -5.97 14.26 5.32
CA ILE A 128 -5.89 14.33 6.79
C ILE A 128 -6.24 15.73 7.33
N ARG A 129 -5.98 16.81 6.57
CA ARG A 129 -6.33 18.19 7.00
C ARG A 129 -7.80 18.57 6.81
N ASN A 130 -8.58 17.84 6.02
CA ASN A 130 -9.96 18.20 5.66
C ASN A 130 -11.03 17.25 6.23
N HIS A 131 -10.65 16.35 7.15
CA HIS A 131 -11.56 15.48 7.90
C HIS A 131 -11.39 15.70 9.41
#